data_AF-A0A179CFE8-F1
#
_entry.id   AF-A0A179CFE8-F1
#
_cell.length_a   1.000
_cell.length_b   1.000
_cell.length_c   1.000
_cell.angle_alpha   90.00
_cell.angle_beta   90.00
_cell.angle_gamma   90.00
#
_symmetry.space_group_name_H-M   'P 1'
#
loop_
_entity.id
_entity.type
_entity.pdbx_description
1 polymer ?
#
loop_
_entity_poly.entity_id
_entity_poly.type
_entity_poly.pdbx_seq_one_letter_code
_entity_poly.pdbx_strand_id
1 'polypeptide(L)'
;MSKVKKVKGFTLIEMAIVLFIISLLILIIIPNINHQRKNAVNVNSNAMRTELRTQAQLYLSEHPNTEASALTTNMLVTDHYLTNQQAKKLADQKITVQDVLNEK
;
A
#
# COMPACT_ATOMS: atom_id res chain seq x y z
N MET A 1 -47.03 -50.50 -6.04
CA MET A 1 -46.43 -49.69 -4.95
C MET A 1 -45.05 -49.24 -5.39
N SER A 2 -44.83 -47.94 -5.55
CA SER A 2 -43.54 -47.37 -5.98
C SER A 2 -42.60 -47.25 -4.77
N LYS A 3 -41.43 -47.89 -4.82
CA LYS A 3 -40.38 -47.81 -3.78
C LYS A 3 -39.67 -46.46 -3.89
N VAL A 4 -39.81 -45.60 -2.87
CA VAL A 4 -39.03 -44.37 -2.74
C VAL A 4 -37.56 -44.74 -2.53
N LYS A 5 -36.67 -44.32 -3.45
CA LYS A 5 -35.21 -44.49 -3.31
C LYS A 5 -34.70 -43.50 -2.25
N LYS A 6 -34.07 -44.01 -1.20
CA LYS A 6 -33.33 -43.16 -0.24
C LYS A 6 -32.10 -42.58 -0.93
N VAL A 7 -32.09 -41.27 -1.13
CA VAL A 7 -30.92 -40.54 -1.60
C VAL A 7 -30.01 -40.36 -0.38
N LYS A 8 -28.73 -40.78 -0.48
CA LYS A 8 -27.74 -40.49 0.55
C LYS A 8 -27.47 -38.98 0.53
N GLY A 9 -27.95 -38.27 1.54
CA GLY A 9 -27.72 -36.84 1.71
C GLY A 9 -26.39 -36.55 2.38
N PHE A 10 -25.85 -35.38 2.08
CA PHE A 10 -24.66 -34.80 2.71
C PHE A 10 -24.81 -34.82 4.24
N THR A 11 -23.82 -35.35 4.95
CA THR A 11 -23.92 -35.51 6.40
C THR A 11 -23.35 -34.29 7.14
N LEU A 12 -23.81 -34.03 8.36
CA LEU A 12 -23.25 -32.93 9.18
C LEU A 12 -21.75 -33.11 9.45
N ILE A 13 -21.29 -34.36 9.61
CA ILE A 13 -19.87 -34.65 9.81
C ILE A 13 -19.02 -34.29 8.59
N GLU A 14 -19.59 -34.43 7.40
CA GLU A 14 -18.95 -34.06 6.14
C GLU A 14 -18.80 -32.54 6.03
N MET A 15 -19.82 -31.76 6.41
CA MET A 15 -19.70 -30.30 6.50
C MET A 15 -18.69 -29.87 7.59
N ALA A 16 -18.64 -30.56 8.72
CA ALA A 16 -17.71 -30.25 9.80
C ALA A 16 -16.24 -30.44 9.38
N ILE A 17 -15.93 -31.54 8.69
CA ILE A 17 -14.58 -31.80 8.18
C ILE A 17 -14.19 -30.77 7.12
N VAL A 18 -15.12 -30.38 6.23
CA VAL A 18 -14.86 -29.35 5.21
C VAL A 18 -14.54 -28.00 5.85
N LEU A 19 -15.34 -27.55 6.83
CA LEU A 19 -15.07 -26.30 7.55
C LEU A 19 -13.74 -26.36 8.32
N PHE A 20 -13.40 -27.51 8.89
CA PHE A 20 -12.11 -27.73 9.53
C PHE A 20 -10.94 -27.54 8.56
N ILE A 21 -11.00 -28.16 7.38
CA ILE A 21 -9.95 -28.03 6.35
C ILE A 21 -9.86 -26.59 5.85
N ILE A 22 -11.00 -25.93 5.56
CA ILE A 22 -11.02 -24.51 5.13
C ILE A 22 -10.36 -23.62 6.19
N SER A 23 -10.62 -23.87 7.47
CA SER A 23 -10.04 -23.09 8.58
C SER A 23 -8.50 -23.22 8.61
N LEU A 24 -7.96 -24.42 8.37
CA LEU A 24 -6.50 -24.63 8.28
C LEU A 24 -5.90 -23.90 7.06
N LEU A 25 -6.58 -23.93 5.92
CA LEU A 25 -6.13 -23.21 4.73
C LEU A 25 -6.10 -21.69 4.95
N ILE A 26 -7.16 -21.12 5.55
CA ILE A 26 -7.24 -19.70 5.88
C ILE A 26 -6.08 -19.29 6.81
N LEU A 27 -5.75 -20.13 7.80
CA LEU A 27 -4.64 -19.86 8.73
C LEU A 27 -3.29 -19.73 8.03
N ILE A 28 -3.06 -20.49 6.94
CA ILE A 28 -1.83 -20.39 6.14
C ILE A 28 -1.88 -19.18 5.19
N ILE A 29 -3.05 -18.87 4.63
CA ILE A 29 -3.21 -17.81 3.61
C ILE A 29 -3.13 -16.40 4.22
N ILE A 30 -3.79 -16.15 5.36
CA ILE A 30 -3.82 -14.84 6.02
C ILE A 30 -2.42 -14.25 6.29
N PRO A 31 -1.46 -14.97 6.92
CA PRO A 31 -0.14 -14.40 7.19
C PRO A 31 0.62 -14.09 5.89
N ASN A 32 0.47 -14.92 4.86
CA ASN A 32 1.10 -14.71 3.56
C ASN A 32 0.56 -13.46 2.85
N ILE A 33 -0.77 -13.25 2.85
CA ILE A 33 -1.41 -12.03 2.30
C ILE A 33 -0.97 -10.79 3.08
N ASN A 34 -0.94 -10.85 4.41
CA ASN A 34 -0.53 -9.71 5.23
C ASN A 34 0.92 -9.30 4.97
N HIS A 35 1.83 -10.27 4.78
CA HIS A 35 3.22 -9.98 4.43
C HIS A 35 3.32 -9.31 3.05
N GLN A 36 2.63 -9.83 2.03
CA GLN A 36 2.61 -9.24 0.70
C GLN A 36 2.03 -7.82 0.70
N ARG A 37 0.95 -7.59 1.45
CA ARG A 37 0.36 -6.25 1.62
C ARG A 37 1.36 -5.27 2.23
N LYS A 38 2.09 -5.67 3.28
CA LYS A 38 3.13 -4.84 3.89
C LYS A 38 4.25 -4.51 2.90
N ASN A 39 4.72 -5.50 2.13
CA ASN A 39 5.72 -5.27 1.09
C ASN A 39 5.22 -4.29 0.02
N ALA A 40 3.99 -4.45 -0.46
CA ALA A 40 3.40 -3.52 -1.43
C ALA A 40 3.31 -2.09 -0.89
N VAL A 41 2.91 -1.92 0.38
CA VAL A 41 2.89 -0.60 1.04
C VAL A 41 4.30 0.01 1.13
N ASN A 42 5.30 -0.80 1.48
CA ASN A 42 6.70 -0.35 1.57
C ASN A 42 7.26 0.07 0.21
N VAL A 43 7.04 -0.74 -0.83
CA VAL A 43 7.48 -0.42 -2.21
C VAL A 43 6.82 0.86 -2.70
N ASN A 44 5.52 1.02 -2.46
CA ASN A 44 4.79 2.23 -2.84
C ASN A 44 5.27 3.48 -2.07
N SER A 45 5.58 3.34 -0.78
CA SER A 45 6.16 4.42 0.03
C SER A 45 7.54 4.84 -0.50
N ASN A 46 8.39 3.87 -0.84
CA ASN A 46 9.71 4.14 -1.41
C ASN A 46 9.61 4.81 -2.79
N ALA A 47 8.72 4.33 -3.66
CA ALA A 47 8.48 4.96 -4.96
C ALA A 47 8.01 6.43 -4.80
N MET A 48 7.12 6.70 -3.84
CA MET A 48 6.67 8.05 -3.53
C MET A 48 7.82 8.95 -3.03
N ARG A 49 8.74 8.43 -2.22
CA ARG A 49 9.95 9.16 -1.80
C ARG A 49 10.85 9.50 -2.97
N THR A 50 11.07 8.54 -3.87
CA THR A 50 11.86 8.75 -5.09
C THR A 50 11.20 9.81 -5.98
N GLU A 51 9.90 9.71 -6.21
CA GLU A 51 9.15 10.71 -6.99
C GLU A 51 9.27 12.10 -6.36
N LEU A 52 9.02 12.22 -5.04
CA LEU A 52 9.16 13.49 -4.32
C LEU A 52 10.57 14.07 -4.46
N ARG A 53 11.61 13.23 -4.35
CA ARG A 53 13.01 13.65 -4.55
C ARG A 53 13.23 14.16 -5.96
N THR A 54 12.75 13.45 -6.98
CA THR A 54 12.86 13.89 -8.37
C THR A 54 12.15 15.23 -8.59
N GLN A 55 10.93 15.40 -8.07
CA GLN A 55 10.20 16.67 -8.19
C GLN A 55 10.91 17.82 -7.45
N ALA A 56 11.45 17.55 -6.27
CA ALA A 56 12.23 18.53 -5.52
C ALA A 56 13.52 18.93 -6.24
N GLN A 57 14.23 17.97 -6.85
CA GLN A 57 15.43 18.24 -7.64
C GLN A 57 15.12 19.03 -8.92
N LEU A 58 14.02 18.71 -9.60
CA LEU A 58 13.56 19.46 -10.77
C LEU A 58 13.27 20.91 -10.38
N TYR A 59 12.53 21.13 -9.30
CA TYR A 59 12.25 22.47 -8.77
C TYR A 59 13.54 23.25 -8.50
N LEU A 60 14.51 22.66 -7.78
CA LEU A 60 15.77 23.34 -7.48
C LEU A 60 16.62 23.61 -8.73
N SER A 61 16.47 22.80 -9.77
CA SER A 61 17.14 23.01 -11.06
C SER A 61 16.54 24.18 -11.83
N GLU A 62 15.22 24.37 -11.76
CA GLU A 62 14.52 25.50 -12.39
C GLU A 62 14.60 26.79 -11.57
N HIS A 63 14.80 26.67 -10.25
CA HIS A 63 14.90 27.79 -9.31
C HIS A 63 16.28 27.84 -8.61
N PRO A 64 17.36 28.21 -9.32
CA PRO A 64 18.74 28.14 -8.82
C PRO A 64 19.04 29.06 -7.62
N ASN A 65 18.17 30.04 -7.34
CA ASN A 65 18.27 30.94 -6.19
C ASN A 65 17.52 30.42 -4.95
N THR A 66 16.86 29.26 -5.05
CA THR A 66 16.15 28.65 -3.92
C THR A 66 17.08 27.68 -3.21
N GLU A 67 17.37 27.95 -1.95
CA GLU A 67 18.10 27.01 -1.10
C GLU A 67 17.31 25.73 -0.88
N ALA A 68 17.96 24.56 -1.00
CA ALA A 68 17.33 23.26 -0.77
C ALA A 68 16.69 23.16 0.64
N SER A 69 17.25 23.86 1.61
CA SER A 69 16.77 23.95 3.00
C SER A 69 15.49 24.78 3.16
N ALA A 70 15.13 25.60 2.18
CA ALA A 70 13.92 26.43 2.17
C ALA A 70 12.76 25.75 1.43
N LEU A 71 13.02 24.64 0.73
CA LEU A 71 12.02 23.95 -0.06
C LEU A 71 10.99 23.25 0.84
N THR A 72 9.71 23.57 0.65
CA THR A 72 8.61 22.96 1.40
C THR A 72 7.67 22.21 0.46
N THR A 73 6.95 21.22 0.99
CA THR A 73 5.90 20.50 0.24
C THR A 73 4.85 21.45 -0.34
N ASN A 74 4.56 22.56 0.33
CA ASN A 74 3.59 23.55 -0.13
C ASN A 74 4.06 24.31 -1.38
N MET A 75 5.36 24.59 -1.52
CA MET A 75 5.91 25.20 -2.73
C MET A 75 5.76 24.27 -3.93
N LEU A 76 6.05 22.98 -3.73
CA LEU A 76 5.88 21.96 -4.77
C LEU A 76 4.41 21.77 -5.19
N VAL A 77 3.45 21.95 -4.29
CA VAL A 77 2.01 21.94 -4.64
C VAL A 77 1.60 23.20 -5.39
N THR A 78 2.08 24.36 -4.95
CA THR A 78 1.76 25.67 -5.54
C THR A 78 2.29 25.75 -6.98
N ASP A 79 3.50 25.23 -7.20
CA ASP A 79 4.17 25.25 -8.50
C ASP A 79 3.85 24.00 -9.34
N HIS A 80 2.82 23.25 -8.95
CA HIS A 80 2.25 22.12 -9.68
C HIS A 80 3.17 20.89 -9.88
N TYR A 81 4.28 20.82 -9.14
CA TYR A 81 5.16 19.65 -9.06
C TYR A 81 4.54 18.48 -8.27
N LEU A 82 3.60 18.76 -7.37
CA LEU A 82 2.85 17.77 -6.61
C LEU A 82 1.35 18.03 -6.68
N THR A 83 0.58 16.96 -6.80
CA THR A 83 -0.87 17.03 -6.64
C THR A 83 -1.26 17.14 -5.15
N ASN A 84 -2.43 17.73 -4.88
CA ASN A 84 -3.00 17.76 -3.53
C ASN A 84 -3.15 16.36 -2.90
N GLN A 85 -3.39 15.33 -3.72
CA GLN A 85 -3.48 13.95 -3.26
C GLN A 85 -2.12 13.38 -2.83
N GLN A 86 -1.05 13.70 -3.57
CA GLN A 86 0.32 13.32 -3.18
C GLN A 86 0.74 14.04 -1.90
N ALA A 87 0.48 15.34 -1.79
CA ALA A 87 0.77 16.11 -0.58
C ALA A 87 0.08 15.55 0.67
N LYS A 88 -1.19 15.14 0.53
CA LYS A 88 -1.93 14.48 1.62
C LYS A 88 -1.31 13.13 2.00
N LYS A 89 -0.94 12.29 1.01
CA LYS A 89 -0.28 11.00 1.27
C LYS A 89 1.08 11.18 1.95
N LEU A 90 1.84 12.20 1.59
CA LEU A 90 3.13 12.53 2.23
C LEU A 90 2.92 12.99 3.69
N ALA A 91 1.89 13.80 3.94
CA ALA A 91 1.51 14.21 5.30
C ALA A 91 1.08 13.01 6.16
N ASP A 92 0.26 12.11 5.62
CA ASP A 92 -0.18 10.88 6.29
C ASP A 92 1.00 9.95 6.62
N GLN A 93 2.01 9.90 5.76
CA GLN A 93 3.22 9.10 5.93
C GLN A 93 4.35 9.85 6.67
N LYS A 94 4.13 11.11 7.07
CA LYS A 94 5.12 12.00 7.71
C LYS A 94 6.44 12.11 6.92
N ILE A 95 6.37 12.11 5.60
CA ILE A 95 7.52 12.22 4.70
C ILE A 95 7.67 13.69 4.33
N THR A 96 8.82 14.29 4.67
CA THR A 96 9.11 15.67 4.30
C THR A 96 10.07 15.74 3.12
N VAL A 97 10.05 16.88 2.40
CA VAL A 97 11.00 17.14 1.30
C VAL A 97 12.45 17.10 1.80
N GLN A 98 12.67 17.57 3.03
CA GLN A 98 14.01 17.58 3.61
C GLN A 98 14.55 16.17 3.88
N ASP A 99 13.68 15.24 4.29
CA ASP A 99 14.07 13.84 4.52
C ASP A 99 14.58 13.21 3.22
N VAL A 100 13.87 13.40 2.11
CA VAL A 100 14.21 12.76 0.84
C VAL A 100 15.36 13.45 0.09
N LEU A 101 15.66 14.71 0.39
CA LEU A 101 16.82 15.42 -0.15
C LEU A 101 18.10 15.13 0.65
N ASN A 102 17.99 14.86 1.95
CA ASN A 102 19.12 14.55 2.83
C ASN A 102 19.50 13.07 2.83
N GLU A 103 18.64 12.18 2.35
CA GLU A 103 19.02 10.80 2.06
C GLU A 103 20.09 10.79 0.95
N LYS A 104 21.30 10.33 1.30
CA LYS A 104 22.43 10.12 0.37
C LYS A 104 22.15 8.98 -0.59
#